data_AF-A0A923QE68-F1
#
_entry.id   AF-A0A923QE68-F1
#
_cell.length_a   1.000
_cell.length_b   1.000
_cell.length_c   1.000
_cell.angle_alpha   90.00
_cell.angle_beta   90.00
_cell.angle_gamma   90.00
#
_symmetry.space_group_name_H-M   'P 1'
#
loop_
_entity.id
_entity.type
_entity.pdbx_description
1 polymer ?
#
loop_
_entity_poly.entity_id
_entity_poly.type
_entity_poly.pdbx_seq_one_letter_code
_entity_poly.pdbx_strand_id
1 'polypeptide(L)'
;METKTIFSEATSLLAATAALGLVLAGFRFLTDRRSPTWLARVHGLAAAASISMLTYGWSLGEFSRTASFGLAILWAAAVGGVTLSRGYRVKNKPLPELLVFIHMSAAFLGALVIGLVLVSFSA
;
A
#
# COMPACT_ATOMS: atom_id res chain seq x y z
N MET A 1 -3.28 -2.81 -21.94
CA MET A 1 -3.21 -1.49 -21.27
C MET A 1 -1.81 -0.98 -21.47
N GLU A 2 -1.64 0.29 -21.83
CA GLU A 2 -0.33 0.90 -21.91
C GLU A 2 0.30 0.97 -20.51
N THR A 3 1.61 0.74 -20.39
CA THR A 3 2.32 0.77 -19.10
C THR A 3 2.07 2.08 -18.34
N LYS A 4 2.10 3.24 -19.03
CA LYS A 4 1.80 4.54 -18.40
C LYS A 4 0.42 4.56 -17.74
N THR A 5 -0.60 4.02 -18.39
CA THR A 5 -1.96 3.92 -17.82
C THR A 5 -1.98 3.03 -16.58
N ILE A 6 -1.28 1.89 -16.59
CA ILE A 6 -1.16 1.01 -15.42
C ILE A 6 -0.58 1.78 -14.23
N PHE A 7 0.53 2.49 -14.43
CA PHE A 7 1.14 3.29 -13.36
C PHE A 7 0.23 4.42 -12.87
N SER A 8 -0.48 5.11 -13.77
CA SER A 8 -1.38 6.22 -13.41
C SER A 8 -2.53 5.77 -12.52
N GLU A 9 -3.24 4.73 -12.94
CA GLU A 9 -4.37 4.16 -12.20
C GLU A 9 -3.92 3.52 -10.88
N ALA A 10 -2.82 2.76 -10.90
CA ALA A 10 -2.25 2.18 -9.69
C ALA A 10 -1.81 3.25 -8.69
N THR A 11 -1.20 4.34 -9.16
CA THR A 11 -0.79 5.47 -8.30
C THR A 11 -1.99 6.17 -7.69
N SER A 12 -3.08 6.34 -8.45
CA SER A 12 -4.34 6.91 -7.94
C SER A 12 -4.94 6.04 -6.84
N LEU A 13 -4.95 4.71 -7.02
CA LEU A 13 -5.37 3.75 -5.99
C LEU A 13 -4.41 3.73 -4.79
N LEU A 14 -3.11 3.85 -5.00
CA LEU A 14 -2.11 3.95 -3.91
C LEU A 14 -2.31 5.23 -3.11
N ALA A 15 -2.61 6.36 -3.75
CA ALA A 15 -2.91 7.62 -3.08
C ALA A 15 -4.16 7.49 -2.20
N ALA A 16 -5.24 6.89 -2.73
CA ALA A 16 -6.44 6.59 -1.94
C ALA A 16 -6.13 5.63 -0.78
N THR A 17 -5.33 4.58 -1.03
CA THR A 17 -4.86 3.63 -0.02
C THR A 17 -4.10 4.33 1.09
N ALA A 18 -3.18 5.24 0.75
CA ALA A 18 -2.38 6.02 1.69
C ALA A 18 -3.26 6.95 2.53
N ALA A 19 -4.22 7.65 1.92
CA ALA A 19 -5.17 8.50 2.64
C ALA A 19 -5.98 7.69 3.67
N LEU A 20 -6.53 6.53 3.29
CA LEU A 20 -7.22 5.63 4.21
C LEU A 20 -6.29 5.11 5.32
N GLY A 21 -5.03 4.83 4.99
CA GLY A 21 -3.99 4.41 5.93
C GLY A 21 -3.67 5.49 6.97
N LEU A 22 -3.60 6.76 6.54
CA LEU A 22 -3.42 7.91 7.43
C LEU A 22 -4.61 8.10 8.38
N VAL A 23 -5.84 7.93 7.90
CA VAL A 23 -7.02 7.96 8.78
C VAL A 23 -6.96 6.83 9.83
N LEU A 24 -6.57 5.61 9.43
CA LEU A 24 -6.38 4.49 10.35
C LEU A 24 -5.26 4.75 11.37
N ALA A 25 -4.16 5.37 10.95
CA ALA A 25 -3.08 5.80 11.83
C ALA A 25 -3.55 6.89 12.81
N GLY A 26 -4.39 7.83 12.35
CA GLY A 26 -5.02 8.83 13.21
C GLY A 26 -5.83 8.21 14.33
N PHE A 27 -6.68 7.22 14.03
CA PHE A 27 -7.39 6.47 15.07
C PHE A 27 -6.45 5.76 16.06
N ARG A 28 -5.30 5.28 15.60
CA ARG A 28 -4.33 4.55 16.44
C ARG A 28 -3.53 5.47 17.37
N PHE A 29 -3.15 6.65 16.88
CA PHE A 29 -2.15 7.51 17.53
C PHE A 29 -2.70 8.84 18.05
N LEU A 30 -3.84 9.28 17.55
CA LEU A 30 -4.44 10.59 17.90
C LEU A 30 -5.75 10.45 18.67
N THR A 31 -6.28 9.24 18.84
CA THR A 31 -7.57 9.01 19.51
C THR A 31 -7.53 7.75 20.36
N ASP A 32 -8.34 7.69 21.42
CA ASP A 32 -8.58 6.47 22.20
C ASP A 32 -9.67 5.56 21.58
N ARG A 33 -10.29 6.00 20.48
CA ARG A 33 -11.38 5.27 19.82
C ARG A 33 -10.81 4.15 18.96
N ARG A 34 -11.48 3.00 18.97
CA ARG A 34 -11.15 1.91 18.03
C ARG A 34 -11.45 2.33 16.59
N SER A 35 -10.49 2.10 15.70
CA SER A 35 -10.69 2.33 14.26
C SER A 35 -11.86 1.49 13.72
N PRO A 36 -12.75 2.04 12.88
CA PRO A 36 -13.81 1.27 12.23
C PRO A 36 -13.26 0.09 11.41
N THR A 37 -13.86 -1.09 11.56
CA THR A 37 -13.38 -2.31 10.90
C THR A 37 -13.56 -2.27 9.38
N TRP A 38 -14.62 -1.62 8.90
CA TRP A 38 -14.88 -1.45 7.48
C TRP A 38 -13.78 -0.62 6.81
N LEU A 39 -13.25 0.41 7.49
CA LEU A 39 -12.21 1.29 6.95
C LEU A 39 -10.91 0.50 6.70
N ALA A 40 -10.54 -0.38 7.64
CA ALA A 40 -9.38 -1.26 7.47
C ALA A 40 -9.55 -2.25 6.30
N ARG A 41 -10.79 -2.72 6.04
CA ARG A 41 -11.09 -3.58 4.89
C ARG A 41 -10.99 -2.83 3.56
N VAL A 42 -11.54 -1.62 3.49
CA VAL A 42 -11.46 -0.78 2.28
C VAL A 42 -10.00 -0.42 1.96
N HIS A 43 -9.22 -0.02 2.96
CA HIS A 43 -7.78 0.21 2.81
C HIS A 43 -7.06 -1.03 2.25
N GLY A 44 -7.31 -2.21 2.83
CA GLY A 44 -6.72 -3.46 2.37
C GLY A 44 -7.12 -3.85 0.94
N LEU A 45 -8.38 -3.60 0.56
CA LEU A 45 -8.87 -3.84 -0.80
C LEU A 45 -8.24 -2.88 -1.83
N ALA A 46 -8.14 -1.60 -1.50
CA ALA A 46 -7.48 -0.61 -2.36
C ALA A 46 -5.98 -0.91 -2.53
N ALA A 47 -5.30 -1.34 -1.45
CA ALA A 47 -3.92 -1.81 -1.51
C ALA A 47 -3.78 -3.06 -2.40
N ALA A 48 -4.67 -4.04 -2.23
CA ALA A 48 -4.64 -5.26 -3.04
C ALA A 48 -4.90 -4.95 -4.53
N ALA A 49 -5.84 -4.08 -4.84
CA ALA A 49 -6.16 -3.68 -6.22
C ALA A 49 -4.96 -2.99 -6.90
N SER A 50 -4.35 -2.00 -6.25
CA SER A 50 -3.17 -1.31 -6.78
C SER A 50 -1.98 -2.25 -6.99
N ILE A 51 -1.65 -3.10 -6.01
CA ILE A 51 -0.55 -4.06 -6.13
C ILE A 51 -0.83 -5.10 -7.21
N SER A 52 -2.07 -5.57 -7.34
CA SER A 52 -2.46 -6.52 -8.40
C SER A 52 -2.27 -5.90 -9.79
N MET A 53 -2.64 -4.64 -9.97
CA MET A 53 -2.45 -3.92 -11.24
C MET A 53 -0.97 -3.75 -11.59
N LEU A 54 -0.13 -3.37 -10.63
CA LEU A 54 1.31 -3.26 -10.83
C LEU A 54 1.95 -4.63 -11.10
N THR A 55 1.50 -5.68 -10.42
CA THR A 55 1.98 -7.05 -10.64
C THR A 55 1.59 -7.55 -12.03
N TYR A 56 0.38 -7.22 -12.49
CA TYR A 56 -0.04 -7.48 -13.86
C TYR A 56 0.89 -6.77 -14.86
N GLY A 57 1.13 -5.46 -14.69
CA GLY A 57 2.06 -4.72 -15.55
C GLY A 57 3.48 -5.29 -15.54
N TRP A 58 3.98 -5.70 -14.37
CA TRP A 58 5.28 -6.35 -14.22
C TRP A 58 5.34 -7.68 -14.98
N SER A 59 4.27 -8.47 -14.96
CA SER A 59 4.20 -9.76 -15.66
C SER A 59 4.23 -9.65 -17.20
N LEU A 60 3.93 -8.46 -17.74
CA LEU A 60 4.05 -8.18 -19.18
C LEU A 60 5.50 -7.89 -19.61
N GLY A 61 6.45 -7.79 -18.68
CA GLY A 61 7.88 -7.57 -18.97
C GLY A 61 8.25 -6.11 -19.23
N GLU A 62 7.33 -5.17 -19.05
CA GLU A 62 7.51 -3.75 -19.39
C GLU A 62 8.07 -2.90 -18.22
N PHE A 63 8.36 -3.52 -17.07
CA PHE A 63 8.81 -2.81 -15.87
C PHE A 63 10.32 -2.57 -15.86
N SER A 64 10.72 -1.32 -15.58
CA SER A 64 12.10 -1.00 -15.25
C SER A 64 12.55 -1.69 -13.94
N ARG A 65 13.86 -1.77 -13.71
CA ARG A 65 14.41 -2.29 -12.45
C ARG A 65 13.92 -1.47 -11.24
N THR A 66 13.80 -0.15 -11.39
CA THR A 66 13.29 0.74 -10.35
C THR A 66 11.82 0.48 -10.03
N ALA A 67 10.99 0.29 -11.06
CA ALA A 67 9.59 -0.08 -10.87
C ALA A 67 9.43 -1.43 -10.16
N SER A 68 10.22 -2.42 -10.57
CA SER A 68 10.24 -3.74 -9.94
C SER A 68 10.63 -3.67 -8.47
N PHE A 69 11.60 -2.81 -8.12
CA PHE A 69 11.99 -2.57 -6.75
C PHE A 69 10.88 -1.91 -5.92
N GLY A 70 10.20 -0.88 -6.45
CA GLY A 70 9.04 -0.27 -5.80
C GLY A 70 7.91 -1.26 -5.54
N LEU A 71 7.61 -2.11 -6.52
CA LEU A 71 6.62 -3.18 -6.39
C LEU A 71 7.02 -4.21 -5.32
N ALA A 72 8.30 -4.60 -5.23
CA ALA A 72 8.79 -5.52 -4.21
C ALA A 72 8.60 -4.94 -2.79
N ILE A 73 8.86 -3.65 -2.60
CA ILE A 73 8.62 -2.96 -1.32
C ILE A 73 7.12 -2.96 -0.99
N LEU A 74 6.24 -2.68 -1.97
CA LEU A 74 4.80 -2.71 -1.76
C LEU A 74 4.30 -4.12 -1.38
N TRP A 75 4.86 -5.18 -1.97
CA TRP A 75 4.56 -6.56 -1.56
C TRP A 75 5.00 -6.83 -0.11
N ALA A 76 6.19 -6.37 0.29
CA ALA A 76 6.64 -6.48 1.68
C ALA A 76 5.69 -5.72 2.64
N ALA A 77 5.25 -4.52 2.25
CA ALA A 77 4.26 -3.75 3.00
C ALA A 77 2.93 -4.51 3.10
N ALA A 78 2.45 -5.12 2.00
CA ALA A 78 1.21 -5.90 1.99
C ALA A 78 1.26 -7.10 2.94
N VAL A 79 2.39 -7.82 2.99
CA VAL A 79 2.62 -8.89 3.97
C VAL A 79 2.52 -8.36 5.40
N GLY A 80 3.13 -7.21 5.68
CA GLY A 80 2.97 -6.51 6.96
C GLY A 80 1.50 -6.18 7.28
N GLY A 81 0.76 -5.65 6.31
CA GLY A 81 -0.67 -5.31 6.45
C GLY A 81 -1.56 -6.53 6.71
N VAL A 82 -1.32 -7.64 6.00
CA VAL A 82 -2.02 -8.92 6.23
C VAL A 82 -1.71 -9.46 7.62
N THR A 83 -0.46 -9.36 8.07
CA THR A 83 -0.03 -9.79 9.41
C THR A 83 -0.72 -8.97 10.49
N LEU A 84 -0.77 -7.63 10.35
CA LEU A 84 -1.49 -6.74 11.27
C LEU A 84 -3.00 -7.03 11.30
N SER A 85 -3.61 -7.28 10.14
CA SER A 85 -5.05 -7.53 10.02
C SER A 85 -5.45 -8.91 10.56
N ARG A 86 -4.89 -10.00 10.02
CA ARG A 86 -5.27 -11.38 10.38
C ARG A 86 -4.56 -11.88 11.65
N GLY A 87 -3.29 -11.52 11.84
CA GLY A 87 -2.47 -11.98 12.96
C GLY A 87 -2.82 -11.30 14.27
N TYR A 88 -3.24 -10.03 14.23
CA TYR A 88 -3.52 -9.25 15.43
C TYR A 88 -4.97 -8.77 15.50
N ARG A 89 -5.44 -7.97 14.53
CA ARG A 89 -6.75 -7.30 14.59
C ARG A 89 -7.92 -8.28 14.67
N VAL A 90 -8.00 -9.26 13.76
CA VAL A 90 -9.06 -10.29 13.75
C VAL A 90 -9.03 -11.13 15.03
N LYS A 91 -7.85 -11.31 15.63
CA LYS A 91 -7.67 -12.04 16.89
C LYS A 91 -7.82 -11.16 18.14
N ASN A 92 -8.27 -9.91 18.00
CA ASN A 92 -8.39 -8.92 19.08
C ASN A 92 -7.10 -8.71 19.90
N LYS A 93 -5.94 -8.93 19.29
CA LYS A 93 -4.64 -8.69 19.95
C LYS A 93 -4.20 -7.23 19.76
N PRO A 94 -3.45 -6.67 20.72
CA PRO A 94 -2.85 -5.35 20.54
C PRO A 94 -1.92 -5.34 19.32
N LEU A 95 -2.00 -4.29 18.51
CA LEU A 95 -1.19 -4.14 17.31
C LEU A 95 0.24 -3.71 17.72
N PRO A 96 1.28 -4.50 17.37
CA PRO A 96 2.66 -4.17 17.72
C PRO A 96 3.11 -2.91 16.98
N GLU A 97 3.57 -1.91 17.74
CA GLU A 97 3.90 -0.57 17.21
C GLU A 97 5.01 -0.61 16.17
N LEU A 98 6.06 -1.39 16.42
CA LEU A 98 7.17 -1.56 15.49
C LEU A 98 6.69 -2.09 14.12
N LEU A 99 5.78 -3.07 14.12
CA LEU A 99 5.27 -3.63 12.87
C LEU A 99 4.37 -2.64 12.12
N VAL A 100 3.57 -1.85 12.85
CA VAL A 100 2.78 -0.75 12.26
C VAL A 100 3.71 0.26 11.60
N PHE A 101 4.77 0.67 12.29
CA PHE A 101 5.76 1.61 11.77
C PHE A 101 6.45 1.06 10.51
N ILE A 102 6.99 -0.16 10.57
CA ILE A 102 7.62 -0.82 9.40
C ILE A 102 6.65 -0.89 8.22
N HIS A 103 5.40 -1.30 8.45
CA HIS A 103 4.38 -1.36 7.41
C HIS A 103 4.12 0.01 6.78
N MET A 104 3.94 1.05 7.60
CA MET A 104 3.71 2.42 7.11
C MET A 104 4.89 2.95 6.31
N SER A 105 6.11 2.79 6.83
CA SER A 105 7.33 3.23 6.14
C SER A 105 7.53 2.50 4.81
N ALA A 106 7.36 1.18 4.78
CA ALA A 106 7.46 0.41 3.54
C ALA A 106 6.38 0.81 2.53
N ALA A 107 5.12 0.94 2.97
CA ALA A 107 4.03 1.36 2.08
C ALA A 107 4.29 2.74 1.47
N PHE A 108 4.76 3.70 2.27
CA PHE A 108 5.10 5.04 1.82
C PHE A 108 6.27 5.02 0.80
N LEU A 109 7.38 4.33 1.13
CA LEU A 109 8.54 4.26 0.24
C LEU A 109 8.22 3.56 -1.07
N GLY A 110 7.48 2.45 -1.03
CA GLY A 110 7.03 1.74 -2.24
C GLY A 110 6.14 2.63 -3.11
N ALA A 111 5.16 3.32 -2.52
CA ALA A 111 4.29 4.22 -3.24
C ALA A 111 5.05 5.42 -3.85
N LEU A 112 6.01 5.98 -3.10
CA LEU A 112 6.86 7.07 -3.59
C LEU A 112 7.68 6.64 -4.81
N VAL A 113 8.32 5.46 -4.76
CA VAL A 113 9.09 4.93 -5.91
C VAL A 113 8.19 4.76 -7.14
N ILE A 114 7.00 4.17 -6.98
CA ILE A 114 6.05 3.99 -8.09
C ILE A 114 5.58 5.34 -8.65
N GLY A 115 5.29 6.32 -7.79
CA GLY A 115 4.93 7.67 -8.21
C GLY A 115 6.05 8.39 -8.97
N LEU A 116 7.30 8.24 -8.53
CA LEU A 116 8.46 8.78 -9.24
C LEU A 116 8.64 8.14 -10.62
N VAL A 117 8.43 6.83 -10.73
CA VAL A 117 8.42 6.14 -12.03
C VAL A 117 7.30 6.69 -12.92
N LEU A 118 6.10 6.92 -12.40
CA LEU A 118 5.01 7.53 -13.17
C LEU A 118 5.40 8.89 -13.73
N VAL A 119 5.99 9.76 -12.91
CA VAL A 119 6.42 11.10 -13.32
C VAL A 119 7.47 11.03 -14.43
N SER A 120 8.34 10.02 -14.42
CA SER A 120 9.36 9.84 -15.47
C SER A 120 8.79 9.54 -16.86
N PHE A 121 7.53 9.13 -17.01
CA PHE A 121 6.85 8.99 -18.31
C PHE A 121 6.32 10.32 -18.88
N SER A 122 6.49 11.43 -18.15
CA SER A 122 6.06 12.76 -18.56
C SER A 122 7.23 13.75 -18.71
N ALA A 123 8.46 13.29 -18.46
CA ALA A 123 9.71 14.01 -18.67
C ALA A 123 10.32 13.62 -20.03
#